data_AF-A0A4R2NHF6-F1
#
_entry.id   AF-A0A4R2NHF6-F1
#
_cell.length_a   1.000
_cell.length_b   1.000
_cell.length_c   1.000
_cell.angle_alpha   90.00
_cell.angle_beta   90.00
_cell.angle_gamma   90.00
#
_symmetry.space_group_name_H-M   'P 1'
#
loop_
_entity.id
_entity.type
_entity.pdbx_description
1 polymer ?
#
loop_
_entity_poly.entity_id
_entity_poly.type
_entity_poly.pdbx_seq_one_letter_code
_entity_poly.pdbx_strand_id
1 'polypeptide(L)'
;MKIFGLNFRSKKNSFEDESKAMREEQQKLYGSHNIDFRLKIKDDKKAIIKYFIETEEVAKKYHFQGAIHPVYTKELKKIAESEMSDYSKDESFKTFYHLIRLNTLFKPSQKKYPLYQKAYKELIPDIGSLNYYECSVNKFEAYLFFELQKGKNTFGKTNYQEFIQIRKFIFKTHSYQSYPAFRENKEKFRPMLDCLILIKRIQNGLSSFITNSRLCAGAITLLLLDENQDSKITLKSLHTKDQDEEIIDFIAQFYKAHQNSKANIDLLNDLYQKYPKEWIDWA
;
A
#
# COMPACT_ATOMS: atom_id res chain seq x y z
N MET A 1 38.68 -12.79 30.55
CA MET A 1 37.42 -13.58 30.57
C MET A 1 36.45 -13.02 29.54
N LYS A 2 36.27 -13.72 28.41
CA LYS A 2 35.24 -13.45 27.39
C LYS A 2 34.03 -14.32 27.71
N ILE A 3 32.95 -13.75 28.26
CA ILE A 3 31.65 -14.44 28.39
C ILE A 3 30.53 -13.43 28.13
N PHE A 4 30.32 -13.04 26.88
CA PHE A 4 29.13 -12.26 26.45
C PHE A 4 28.70 -12.61 25.02
N GLY A 5 28.73 -13.90 24.66
CA GLY A 5 28.39 -14.37 23.30
C GLY A 5 27.41 -15.54 23.21
N LEU A 6 27.00 -16.16 24.32
CA LEU A 6 26.29 -17.44 24.29
C LEU A 6 24.77 -17.37 24.54
N ASN A 7 24.25 -16.28 25.13
CA ASN A 7 22.82 -16.18 25.47
C ASN A 7 21.90 -15.56 24.41
N PHE A 8 22.45 -14.96 23.35
CA PHE A 8 21.63 -14.40 22.26
C PHE A 8 21.30 -15.43 21.18
N ARG A 9 22.18 -16.41 20.94
CA ARG A 9 21.98 -17.44 19.90
C ARG A 9 20.97 -18.52 20.32
N SER A 10 20.99 -18.94 21.59
CA SER A 10 20.06 -19.95 22.12
C SER A 10 18.60 -19.46 22.16
N LYS A 11 18.36 -18.20 22.56
CA LYS A 11 17.02 -17.58 22.55
C LYS A 11 16.47 -17.33 21.15
N LYS A 12 17.34 -17.05 20.17
CA LYS A 12 16.91 -16.87 18.78
C LYS A 12 16.41 -18.19 18.19
N ASN A 13 17.12 -19.29 18.44
CA ASN A 13 16.72 -20.61 18.00
C ASN A 13 15.41 -21.07 18.64
N SER A 14 15.19 -20.81 19.94
CA SER A 14 13.93 -21.16 20.61
C SER A 14 12.72 -20.40 20.05
N PHE A 15 12.87 -19.11 19.73
CA PHE A 15 11.79 -18.33 19.11
C PHE A 15 11.46 -18.81 17.69
N GLU A 16 12.46 -19.15 16.89
CA GLU A 16 12.27 -19.69 15.54
C GLU A 16 11.55 -21.05 15.57
N ASP A 17 11.89 -21.91 16.52
CA ASP A 17 11.24 -23.20 16.74
C ASP A 17 9.79 -23.05 17.22
N GLU A 18 9.54 -22.17 18.19
CA GLU A 18 8.18 -21.83 18.65
C GLU A 18 7.33 -21.27 17.49
N SER A 19 7.89 -20.34 16.71
CA SER A 19 7.22 -19.75 15.55
C SER A 19 6.93 -20.79 14.47
N LYS A 20 7.80 -21.78 14.29
CA LYS A 20 7.58 -22.90 13.36
C LYS A 20 6.45 -23.80 13.86
N ALA A 21 6.47 -24.21 15.13
CA ALA A 21 5.42 -25.04 15.71
C ALA A 21 4.04 -24.35 15.64
N MET A 22 3.97 -23.06 15.97
CA MET A 22 2.72 -22.28 15.88
C MET A 22 2.20 -22.18 14.44
N ARG A 23 3.08 -21.99 13.45
CA ARG A 23 2.68 -22.00 12.03
C ARG A 23 2.15 -23.37 11.60
N GLU A 24 2.81 -24.45 12.00
CA GLU A 24 2.35 -25.81 11.68
C GLU A 24 0.99 -26.12 12.31
N GLU A 25 0.75 -25.68 13.55
CA GLU A 25 -0.54 -25.85 14.21
C GLU A 25 -1.65 -25.04 13.52
N GLN A 26 -1.41 -23.74 13.24
CA GLN A 26 -2.36 -22.94 12.48
C GLN A 26 -2.64 -23.53 11.10
N GLN A 27 -1.61 -24.05 10.42
CA GLN A 27 -1.78 -24.66 9.10
C GLN A 27 -2.62 -25.95 9.18
N LYS A 28 -2.45 -26.76 10.23
CA LYS A 28 -3.25 -27.96 10.46
C LYS A 28 -4.71 -27.63 10.77
N LEU A 29 -4.97 -26.64 11.62
CA LEU A 29 -6.33 -26.29 12.06
C LEU A 29 -7.10 -25.45 11.03
N TYR A 30 -6.43 -24.45 10.46
CA TYR A 30 -7.05 -23.35 9.72
C TYR A 30 -6.53 -23.18 8.29
N GLY A 31 -5.45 -23.89 7.94
CA GLY A 31 -4.75 -23.70 6.68
C GLY A 31 -5.57 -24.01 5.45
N SER A 32 -5.10 -23.50 4.31
CA SER A 32 -5.75 -23.66 2.99
C SER A 32 -6.00 -25.12 2.57
N HIS A 33 -5.24 -26.06 3.14
CA HIS A 33 -5.30 -27.49 2.85
C HIS A 33 -6.28 -28.27 3.74
N ASN A 34 -6.82 -27.68 4.81
CA ASN A 34 -7.84 -28.31 5.65
C ASN A 34 -9.23 -28.09 5.05
N ILE A 35 -9.63 -28.96 4.11
CA ILE A 35 -10.91 -28.85 3.38
C ILE A 35 -12.11 -28.94 4.33
N ASP A 36 -12.05 -29.81 5.34
CA ASP A 36 -13.16 -30.02 6.28
C ASP A 36 -13.47 -28.76 7.08
N PHE A 37 -12.45 -28.11 7.63
CA PHE A 37 -12.63 -26.83 8.31
C PHE A 37 -13.18 -25.78 7.35
N ARG A 38 -12.65 -25.71 6.13
CA ARG A 38 -13.09 -24.72 5.15
C ARG A 38 -14.57 -24.84 4.80
N LEU A 39 -15.05 -26.06 4.57
CA LEU A 39 -16.45 -26.32 4.29
C LEU A 39 -17.35 -25.94 5.47
N LYS A 40 -16.90 -26.17 6.70
CA LYS A 40 -17.68 -25.87 7.91
C LYS A 40 -17.93 -24.38 8.13
N ILE A 41 -16.95 -23.53 7.83
CA ILE A 41 -17.05 -22.08 8.13
C ILE A 41 -17.39 -21.21 6.92
N LYS A 42 -17.43 -21.77 5.70
CA LYS A 42 -17.54 -21.01 4.43
C LYS A 42 -18.69 -19.99 4.43
N ASP A 43 -19.83 -20.37 4.98
CA ASP A 43 -21.05 -19.55 4.99
C ASP A 43 -21.29 -18.87 6.36
N ASP A 44 -20.45 -19.14 7.36
CA ASP A 44 -20.52 -18.52 8.69
C ASP A 44 -19.56 -17.32 8.78
N LYS A 45 -20.10 -16.14 8.47
CA LYS A 45 -19.37 -14.87 8.53
C LYS A 45 -18.86 -14.54 9.94
N LYS A 46 -19.50 -15.02 11.02
CA LYS A 46 -19.02 -14.78 12.39
C LYS A 46 -17.82 -15.67 12.70
N ALA A 47 -17.88 -16.94 12.32
CA ALA A 47 -16.74 -17.85 12.44
C ALA A 47 -15.53 -17.36 11.63
N ILE A 48 -15.73 -16.91 10.39
CA ILE A 48 -14.65 -16.37 9.55
C ILE A 48 -13.93 -15.20 10.25
N ILE A 49 -14.69 -14.24 10.80
CA ILE A 49 -14.11 -13.08 11.50
C ILE A 49 -13.41 -13.48 12.79
N LYS A 50 -14.03 -14.35 13.59
CA LYS A 50 -13.45 -14.87 14.82
C LYS A 50 -12.09 -15.51 14.56
N TYR A 51 -12.02 -16.49 13.66
CA TYR A 51 -10.78 -17.21 13.37
C TYR A 51 -9.76 -16.33 12.66
N PHE A 52 -10.19 -15.38 11.82
CA PHE A 52 -9.28 -14.38 11.25
C PHE A 52 -8.58 -13.57 12.34
N ILE A 53 -9.33 -13.00 13.28
CA ILE A 53 -8.75 -12.23 14.38
C ILE A 53 -7.82 -13.10 15.22
N GLU A 54 -8.29 -14.28 15.66
CA GLU A 54 -7.50 -15.19 16.50
C GLU A 54 -6.17 -15.58 15.85
N THR A 55 -6.19 -15.94 14.57
CA THR A 55 -4.97 -16.34 13.85
C THR A 55 -4.03 -15.18 13.61
N GLU A 56 -4.53 -13.98 13.27
CA GLU A 56 -3.70 -12.81 13.01
C GLU A 56 -3.09 -12.19 14.28
N GLU A 57 -3.74 -12.26 15.44
CA GLU A 57 -3.15 -11.83 16.71
C GLU A 57 -1.93 -12.69 17.08
N VAL A 58 -2.05 -14.01 16.91
CA VAL A 58 -0.92 -14.92 17.09
C VAL A 58 0.14 -14.68 16.02
N ALA A 59 -0.27 -14.54 14.75
CA ALA A 59 0.66 -14.35 13.64
C ALA A 59 1.48 -13.06 13.79
N LYS A 60 0.86 -11.96 14.25
CA LYS A 60 1.55 -10.70 14.54
C LYS A 60 2.63 -10.89 15.61
N LYS A 61 2.33 -11.60 16.70
CA LYS A 61 3.28 -11.86 17.81
C LYS A 61 4.54 -12.59 17.34
N TYR A 62 4.42 -13.46 16.34
CA TYR A 62 5.49 -14.32 15.84
C TYR A 62 5.97 -13.93 14.43
N HIS A 63 5.58 -12.75 13.96
CA HIS A 63 5.98 -12.18 12.68
C HIS A 63 5.72 -13.08 11.45
N PHE A 64 4.51 -13.64 11.35
CA PHE A 64 4.03 -14.36 10.17
C PHE A 64 2.62 -13.91 9.77
N GLN A 65 2.05 -14.49 8.70
CA GLN A 65 0.67 -14.23 8.26
C GLN A 65 -0.28 -15.32 8.78
N GLY A 66 -1.44 -14.93 9.32
CA GLY A 66 -2.45 -15.87 9.80
C GLY A 66 -3.04 -16.75 8.68
N ALA A 67 -3.41 -17.98 9.05
CA ALA A 67 -3.85 -18.99 8.09
C ALA A 67 -5.21 -18.68 7.41
N ILE A 68 -6.05 -17.85 8.03
CA ILE A 68 -7.41 -17.56 7.52
C ILE A 68 -7.40 -16.55 6.38
N HIS A 69 -6.52 -15.53 6.43
CA HIS A 69 -6.53 -14.44 5.45
C HIS A 69 -6.34 -14.92 4.00
N PRO A 70 -5.36 -15.78 3.66
CA PRO A 70 -5.17 -16.24 2.28
C PRO A 70 -6.34 -17.06 1.73
N VAL A 71 -7.11 -17.70 2.61
CA VAL A 71 -8.23 -18.58 2.23
C VAL A 71 -9.51 -17.78 2.01
N TYR A 72 -9.74 -16.76 2.83
CA TYR A 72 -11.01 -16.02 2.91
C TYR A 72 -10.88 -14.53 2.60
N THR A 73 -9.83 -14.10 1.89
CA THR A 73 -9.59 -12.67 1.60
C THR A 73 -10.83 -11.99 0.98
N LYS A 74 -11.55 -12.69 0.09
CA LYS A 74 -12.73 -12.14 -0.58
C LYS A 74 -13.91 -11.97 0.38
N GLU A 75 -14.15 -12.95 1.24
CA GLU A 75 -15.21 -12.97 2.25
C GLU A 75 -14.94 -11.92 3.32
N LEU A 76 -13.71 -11.88 3.85
CA LEU A 76 -13.27 -10.86 4.81
C LEU A 76 -13.45 -9.46 4.27
N LYS A 77 -13.04 -9.23 3.01
CA LYS A 77 -13.27 -7.95 2.33
C LYS A 77 -14.76 -7.61 2.25
N LYS A 78 -15.60 -8.54 1.78
CA LYS A 78 -17.06 -8.31 1.71
C LYS A 78 -17.67 -7.98 3.08
N ILE A 79 -17.23 -8.64 4.14
CA ILE A 79 -17.68 -8.37 5.51
C ILE A 79 -17.23 -6.96 5.93
N ALA A 80 -15.97 -6.61 5.70
CA ALA A 80 -15.41 -5.30 6.06
C ALA A 80 -15.99 -4.12 5.25
N GLU A 81 -16.50 -4.38 4.04
CA GLU A 81 -17.23 -3.40 3.22
C GLU A 81 -18.69 -3.20 3.66
N SER A 82 -19.22 -4.09 4.50
CA SER A 82 -20.56 -3.96 5.08
C SER A 82 -20.61 -3.01 6.27
N GLU A 83 -21.81 -2.79 6.82
CA GLU A 83 -21.96 -2.03 8.07
C GLU A 83 -21.46 -2.77 9.31
N MET A 84 -21.14 -4.07 9.24
CA MET A 84 -20.72 -4.89 10.38
C MET A 84 -21.60 -4.65 11.64
N SER A 85 -22.92 -4.57 11.46
CA SER A 85 -23.87 -4.26 12.54
C SER A 85 -23.98 -5.37 13.59
N ASP A 86 -23.76 -6.63 13.18
CA ASP A 86 -23.86 -7.82 14.04
C ASP A 86 -22.56 -8.16 14.78
N TYR A 87 -21.54 -7.30 14.67
CA TYR A 87 -20.23 -7.46 15.29
C TYR A 87 -20.02 -6.38 16.34
N SER A 88 -19.32 -6.73 17.40
CA SER A 88 -18.88 -5.75 18.39
C SER A 88 -17.95 -4.69 17.78
N LYS A 89 -17.80 -3.56 18.47
CA LYS A 89 -16.86 -2.52 18.06
C LYS A 89 -15.42 -3.03 18.03
N ASP A 90 -15.05 -3.91 18.96
CA ASP A 90 -13.71 -4.51 19.04
C ASP A 90 -13.46 -5.46 17.87
N GLU A 91 -14.40 -6.35 17.55
CA GLU A 91 -14.28 -7.25 16.38
C GLU A 91 -14.19 -6.46 15.07
N SER A 92 -15.03 -5.43 14.91
CA SER A 92 -14.97 -4.55 13.73
C SER A 92 -13.61 -3.85 13.62
N PHE A 93 -13.11 -3.34 14.74
CA PHE A 93 -11.81 -2.66 14.80
C PHE A 93 -10.66 -3.60 14.46
N LYS A 94 -10.57 -4.77 15.10
CA LYS A 94 -9.50 -5.76 14.86
C LYS A 94 -9.55 -6.29 13.44
N THR A 95 -10.76 -6.50 12.89
CA THR A 95 -10.93 -6.88 11.48
C THR A 95 -10.33 -5.82 10.56
N PHE A 96 -10.68 -4.55 10.74
CA PHE A 96 -10.12 -3.47 9.93
C PHE A 96 -8.62 -3.35 10.11
N TYR A 97 -8.14 -3.37 11.35
CA TYR A 97 -6.74 -3.29 11.69
C TYR A 97 -5.91 -4.37 10.96
N HIS A 98 -6.27 -5.64 11.10
CA HIS A 98 -5.52 -6.73 10.48
C HIS A 98 -5.66 -6.74 8.96
N LEU A 99 -6.82 -6.41 8.39
CA LEU A 99 -6.95 -6.30 6.94
C LEU A 99 -6.08 -5.18 6.36
N ILE A 100 -6.07 -4.00 6.99
CA ILE A 100 -5.22 -2.89 6.57
C ILE A 100 -3.75 -3.31 6.73
N ARG A 101 -3.36 -3.89 7.87
CA ARG A 101 -2.00 -4.41 8.14
C ARG A 101 -1.49 -5.33 7.04
N LEU A 102 -2.36 -6.20 6.52
CA LEU A 102 -2.07 -7.14 5.42
C LEU A 102 -2.25 -6.51 4.02
N ASN A 103 -2.23 -5.18 3.93
CA ASN A 103 -2.42 -4.39 2.71
C ASN A 103 -3.68 -4.73 1.90
N THR A 104 -4.76 -5.16 2.59
CA THR A 104 -6.03 -5.43 1.93
C THR A 104 -6.79 -4.13 1.75
N LEU A 105 -6.86 -3.66 0.49
CA LEU A 105 -7.66 -2.49 0.14
C LEU A 105 -9.16 -2.86 0.06
N PHE A 106 -9.97 -2.22 0.90
CA PHE A 106 -11.43 -2.34 0.92
C PHE A 106 -12.10 -0.99 1.09
N LYS A 107 -13.40 -0.91 0.78
CA LYS A 107 -14.22 0.31 0.95
C LYS A 107 -15.10 0.14 2.20
N PRO A 108 -14.72 0.64 3.40
CA PRO A 108 -15.63 0.61 4.54
C PRO A 108 -16.90 1.41 4.23
N SER A 109 -17.99 1.10 4.93
CA SER A 109 -19.17 1.97 4.91
C SER A 109 -18.83 3.36 5.42
N GLN A 110 -19.59 4.38 5.01
CA GLN A 110 -19.38 5.75 5.47
C GLN A 110 -19.52 5.86 7.00
N LYS A 111 -20.47 5.12 7.59
CA LYS A 111 -20.69 5.07 9.04
C LYS A 111 -19.51 4.46 9.79
N LYS A 112 -18.80 3.49 9.19
CA LYS A 112 -17.63 2.83 9.79
C LYS A 112 -16.30 3.48 9.40
N TYR A 113 -16.29 4.48 8.54
CA TYR A 113 -15.07 5.19 8.14
C TYR A 113 -14.26 5.77 9.32
N PRO A 114 -14.85 6.34 10.38
CA PRO A 114 -14.08 6.77 11.56
C PRO A 114 -13.33 5.62 12.24
N LEU A 115 -13.92 4.41 12.27
CA LEU A 115 -13.27 3.23 12.83
C LEU A 115 -12.10 2.76 11.94
N TYR A 116 -12.26 2.87 10.63
CA TYR A 116 -11.20 2.61 9.65
C TYR A 116 -10.02 3.56 9.80
N GLN A 117 -10.29 4.86 9.98
CA GLN A 117 -9.25 5.85 10.28
C GLN A 117 -8.53 5.54 11.60
N LYS A 118 -9.27 5.15 12.64
CA LYS A 118 -8.67 4.70 13.91
C LYS A 118 -7.73 3.52 13.69
N ALA A 119 -8.14 2.51 12.92
CA ALA A 119 -7.30 1.34 12.62
C ALA A 119 -6.00 1.72 11.87
N TYR A 120 -6.07 2.63 10.89
CA TYR A 120 -4.86 3.16 10.23
C TYR A 120 -3.92 3.88 11.20
N LYS A 121 -4.48 4.66 12.12
CA LYS A 121 -3.70 5.41 13.12
C LYS A 121 -2.92 4.48 14.05
N GLU A 122 -3.52 3.37 14.45
CA GLU A 122 -2.88 2.35 15.30
C GLU A 122 -1.78 1.56 14.56
N LEU A 123 -1.77 1.59 13.22
CA LEU A 123 -0.71 0.97 12.41
C LEU A 123 0.51 1.87 12.20
N ILE A 124 0.45 3.17 12.52
CA ILE A 124 1.56 4.12 12.29
C ILE A 124 2.92 3.61 12.79
N PRO A 125 3.04 3.04 14.01
CA PRO A 125 4.33 2.54 14.50
C PRO A 125 4.91 1.41 13.64
N ASP A 126 4.03 0.62 13.02
CA ASP A 126 4.38 -0.60 12.29
C ASP A 126 4.54 -0.33 10.77
N ILE A 127 4.01 0.78 10.23
CA ILE A 127 4.08 1.12 8.80
C ILE A 127 5.54 1.19 8.35
N GLY A 128 5.87 0.34 7.37
CA GLY A 128 7.21 0.30 6.82
C GLY A 128 8.24 -0.39 7.68
N SER A 129 7.80 -1.27 8.59
CA SER A 129 8.65 -2.28 9.19
C SER A 129 9.43 -3.06 8.12
N LEU A 130 10.64 -3.51 8.49
CA LEU A 130 11.45 -4.38 7.64
C LEU A 130 10.85 -5.79 7.52
N ASN A 131 10.00 -6.18 8.49
CA ASN A 131 9.34 -7.47 8.45
C ASN A 131 8.00 -7.35 7.71
N TYR A 132 7.94 -7.95 6.52
CA TYR A 132 6.75 -7.95 5.67
C TYR A 132 5.47 -8.42 6.39
N TYR A 133 5.62 -9.35 7.33
CA TYR A 133 4.51 -9.95 8.07
C TYR A 133 4.06 -9.12 9.27
N GLU A 134 4.82 -8.10 9.69
CA GLU A 134 4.36 -7.16 10.70
C GLU A 134 3.34 -6.19 10.12
N CYS A 135 3.68 -5.53 9.02
CA CYS A 135 2.79 -4.59 8.34
C CYS A 135 3.19 -4.44 6.88
N SER A 136 2.33 -4.91 5.99
CA SER A 136 2.54 -4.87 4.53
C SER A 136 2.00 -3.59 3.89
N VAL A 137 1.48 -2.63 4.68
CA VAL A 137 0.93 -1.36 4.18
C VAL A 137 2.00 -0.61 3.38
N ASN A 138 1.69 -0.29 2.13
CA ASN A 138 2.56 0.55 1.30
C ASN A 138 2.64 1.98 1.89
N LYS A 139 3.86 2.47 2.13
CA LYS A 139 4.09 3.79 2.74
C LYS A 139 3.49 4.92 1.92
N PHE A 140 3.61 4.85 0.59
CA PHE A 140 3.09 5.90 -0.28
C PHE A 140 1.56 5.86 -0.32
N GLU A 141 0.94 4.68 -0.31
CA GLU A 141 -0.54 4.58 -0.17
C GLU A 141 -1.03 5.18 1.15
N ALA A 142 -0.37 4.84 2.27
CA ALA A 142 -0.70 5.40 3.58
C ALA A 142 -0.55 6.92 3.61
N TYR A 143 0.50 7.44 2.97
CA TYR A 143 0.70 8.87 2.79
C TYR A 143 -0.40 9.51 1.92
N LEU A 144 -0.77 8.90 0.80
CA LEU A 144 -1.85 9.41 -0.04
C LEU A 144 -3.19 9.42 0.68
N PHE A 145 -3.49 8.40 1.50
CA PHE A 145 -4.75 8.33 2.24
C PHE A 145 -4.83 9.30 3.41
N PHE A 146 -3.75 9.44 4.19
CA PHE A 146 -3.80 10.09 5.51
C PHE A 146 -2.51 10.84 5.87
N GLU A 147 -1.63 11.13 4.91
CA GLU A 147 -0.34 11.82 5.12
C GLU A 147 0.55 11.15 6.18
N LEU A 148 0.41 9.83 6.32
CA LEU A 148 1.17 9.04 7.28
C LEU A 148 2.59 8.86 6.76
N GLN A 149 3.55 9.41 7.49
CA GLN A 149 4.96 9.25 7.23
C GLN A 149 5.66 8.89 8.54
N LYS A 150 6.51 7.86 8.53
CA LYS A 150 7.27 7.45 9.71
C LYS A 150 8.06 8.63 10.28
N GLY A 151 7.95 8.86 11.58
CA GLY A 151 8.59 9.99 12.27
C GLY A 151 7.80 11.31 12.24
N LYS A 152 6.69 11.38 11.48
CA LYS A 152 5.73 12.49 11.56
C LYS A 152 4.48 12.03 12.30
N ASN A 153 4.12 12.73 13.37
CA ASN A 153 2.92 12.44 14.18
C ASN A 153 1.63 13.01 13.56
N THR A 154 1.63 13.32 12.26
CA THR A 154 0.51 13.94 11.57
C THR A 154 -0.38 12.86 10.95
N PHE A 155 -1.64 12.79 11.41
CA PHE A 155 -2.71 12.07 10.74
C PHE A 155 -3.53 13.10 9.95
N GLY A 156 -3.32 13.14 8.64
CA GLY A 156 -4.02 14.05 7.74
C GLY A 156 -5.53 13.89 7.81
N LYS A 157 -6.26 15.01 7.82
CA LYS A 157 -7.71 14.99 7.74
C LYS A 157 -8.11 14.63 6.31
N THR A 158 -8.79 13.50 6.16
CA THR A 158 -9.36 13.05 4.89
C THR A 158 -10.82 12.72 5.17
N ASN A 159 -11.74 13.34 4.44
CA ASN A 159 -13.15 13.00 4.53
C ASN A 159 -13.44 11.72 3.72
N TYR A 160 -14.64 11.17 3.89
CA TYR A 160 -14.99 9.90 3.23
C TYR A 160 -14.93 9.99 1.71
N GLN A 161 -15.42 11.06 1.09
CA GLN A 161 -15.44 11.19 -0.37
C GLN A 161 -14.03 11.34 -0.95
N GLU A 162 -13.17 12.12 -0.29
CA GLU A 162 -11.75 12.22 -0.64
C GLU A 162 -11.07 10.85 -0.57
N PHE A 163 -11.30 10.09 0.51
CA PHE A 163 -10.79 8.73 0.65
C PHE A 163 -11.26 7.81 -0.49
N ILE A 164 -12.54 7.89 -0.88
CA ILE A 164 -13.07 7.09 -1.99
C ILE A 164 -12.34 7.44 -3.30
N GLN A 165 -12.09 8.71 -3.58
CA GLN A 165 -11.38 9.12 -4.80
C GLN A 165 -9.91 8.70 -4.79
N ILE A 166 -9.20 8.88 -3.67
CA ILE A 166 -7.81 8.41 -3.49
C ILE A 166 -7.75 6.88 -3.65
N ARG A 167 -8.70 6.14 -3.06
CA ARG A 167 -8.79 4.69 -3.19
C ARG A 167 -8.99 4.29 -4.66
N LYS A 168 -9.89 4.96 -5.39
CA LYS A 168 -10.11 4.69 -6.83
C LYS A 168 -8.82 4.88 -7.63
N PHE A 169 -8.05 5.93 -7.35
CA PHE A 169 -6.75 6.14 -7.95
C PHE A 169 -5.80 4.97 -7.68
N ILE A 170 -5.60 4.58 -6.41
CA ILE A 170 -4.73 3.45 -6.04
C ILE A 170 -5.18 2.13 -6.69
N PHE A 171 -6.48 1.84 -6.69
CA PHE A 171 -6.97 0.65 -7.40
C PHE A 171 -6.69 0.70 -8.89
N LYS A 172 -6.85 1.88 -9.50
CA LYS A 172 -6.63 2.05 -10.93
C LYS A 172 -5.17 1.86 -11.28
N THR A 173 -4.23 2.40 -10.50
CA THR A 173 -2.80 2.18 -10.72
C THR A 173 -2.42 0.71 -10.61
N HIS A 174 -2.97 -0.01 -9.63
CA HIS A 174 -2.73 -1.44 -9.43
C HIS A 174 -3.40 -2.35 -10.47
N SER A 175 -4.42 -1.86 -11.18
CA SER A 175 -5.13 -2.66 -12.19
C SER A 175 -4.31 -2.93 -13.46
N TYR A 176 -3.27 -2.15 -13.72
CA TYR A 176 -2.43 -2.30 -14.91
C TYR A 176 -1.34 -3.34 -14.67
N GLN A 177 -1.15 -4.26 -15.61
CA GLN A 177 -0.13 -5.31 -15.50
C GLN A 177 1.24 -4.87 -16.00
N SER A 178 1.33 -3.88 -16.90
CA SER A 178 2.57 -3.39 -17.48
C SER A 178 2.57 -1.86 -17.68
N TYR A 179 3.75 -1.25 -17.79
CA TYR A 179 3.88 0.19 -18.03
C TYR A 179 3.46 0.65 -19.43
N PRO A 180 3.69 -0.11 -20.53
CA PRO A 180 3.13 0.24 -21.83
C PRO A 180 1.60 0.41 -21.79
N ALA A 181 0.89 -0.58 -21.23
CA ALA A 181 -0.56 -0.52 -21.07
C ALA A 181 -1.00 0.68 -20.19
N PHE A 182 -0.19 1.02 -19.19
CA PHE A 182 -0.41 2.20 -18.34
C PHE A 182 -0.38 3.50 -19.17
N ARG A 183 0.67 3.68 -19.98
CA ARG A 183 0.89 4.88 -20.81
C ARG A 183 -0.16 5.03 -21.91
N GLU A 184 -0.55 3.94 -22.56
CA GLU A 184 -1.62 3.92 -23.56
C GLU A 184 -2.97 4.34 -22.99
N ASN A 185 -3.21 4.04 -21.71
CA ASN A 185 -4.49 4.30 -21.04
C ASN A 185 -4.43 5.51 -20.09
N LYS A 186 -3.48 6.42 -20.29
CA LYS A 186 -3.26 7.61 -19.45
C LYS A 186 -4.53 8.45 -19.25
N GLU A 187 -5.38 8.63 -20.26
CA GLU A 187 -6.59 9.44 -20.17
C GLU A 187 -7.61 8.91 -19.13
N LYS A 188 -7.53 7.63 -18.75
CA LYS A 188 -8.37 7.07 -17.68
C LYS A 188 -8.06 7.66 -16.29
N PHE A 189 -6.96 8.40 -16.15
CA PHE A 189 -6.60 9.13 -14.94
C PHE A 189 -7.14 10.57 -14.91
N ARG A 190 -7.55 11.13 -16.05
CA ARG A 190 -8.05 12.51 -16.15
C ARG A 190 -9.21 12.81 -15.19
N PRO A 191 -10.21 11.94 -14.98
CA PRO A 191 -11.28 12.18 -13.99
C PRO A 191 -10.80 12.27 -12.53
N MET A 192 -9.56 11.89 -12.23
CA MET A 192 -9.00 11.94 -10.88
C MET A 192 -8.37 13.29 -10.54
N LEU A 193 -8.21 14.17 -11.54
CA LEU A 193 -7.73 15.54 -11.35
C LEU A 193 -8.68 16.37 -10.48
N ASP A 194 -9.97 16.03 -10.47
CA ASP A 194 -11.00 16.69 -9.63
C ASP A 194 -10.74 16.50 -8.12
N CYS A 195 -9.93 15.50 -7.74
CA CYS A 195 -9.55 15.27 -6.35
C CYS A 195 -8.33 16.12 -5.96
N LEU A 196 -8.55 17.40 -5.66
CA LEU A 196 -7.45 18.34 -5.36
C LEU A 196 -6.53 17.88 -4.21
N ILE A 197 -7.08 17.23 -3.19
CA ILE A 197 -6.27 16.69 -2.08
C ILE A 197 -5.31 15.58 -2.53
N LEU A 198 -5.72 14.75 -3.50
CA LEU A 198 -4.86 13.72 -4.09
C LEU A 198 -3.70 14.37 -4.84
N ILE A 199 -3.99 15.37 -5.69
CA ILE A 199 -2.97 16.11 -6.45
C ILE A 199 -1.97 16.76 -5.50
N LYS A 200 -2.46 17.50 -4.50
CA LYS A 200 -1.61 18.17 -3.51
C LYS A 200 -0.73 17.19 -2.73
N ARG A 201 -1.26 16.03 -2.34
CA ARG A 201 -0.46 15.00 -1.66
C ARG A 201 0.59 14.41 -2.60
N ILE A 202 0.25 14.11 -3.85
CA ILE A 202 1.24 13.65 -4.82
C ILE A 202 2.35 14.71 -4.99
N GLN A 203 1.99 15.98 -5.17
CA GLN A 203 2.93 17.10 -5.29
C GLN A 203 3.91 17.18 -4.10
N ASN A 204 3.41 16.99 -2.88
CA ASN A 204 4.20 17.09 -1.65
C ASN A 204 5.00 15.82 -1.31
N GLY A 205 4.54 14.65 -1.78
CA GLY A 205 5.07 13.36 -1.36
C GLY A 205 5.95 12.66 -2.39
N LEU A 206 5.73 12.88 -3.69
CA LEU A 206 6.27 12.03 -4.75
C LEU A 206 7.79 11.86 -4.69
N SER A 207 8.54 12.94 -4.45
CA SER A 207 10.01 12.88 -4.32
C SER A 207 10.50 11.99 -3.17
N SER A 208 9.74 11.89 -2.08
CA SER A 208 10.09 11.05 -0.92
C SER A 208 9.76 9.56 -1.10
N PHE A 209 8.96 9.22 -2.11
CA PHE A 209 8.46 7.86 -2.34
C PHE A 209 8.78 7.32 -3.74
N ILE A 210 9.49 8.11 -4.56
CA ILE A 210 9.76 7.77 -5.96
C ILE A 210 10.51 6.43 -6.04
N THR A 211 9.91 5.52 -6.78
CA THR A 211 10.40 4.17 -7.04
C THR A 211 9.87 3.73 -8.40
N ASN A 212 10.47 2.71 -8.98
CA ASN A 212 9.90 2.03 -10.14
C ASN A 212 8.68 1.18 -9.73
N SER A 213 7.56 1.85 -9.45
CA SER A 213 6.31 1.23 -9.00
C SER A 213 5.09 1.79 -9.72
N ARG A 214 4.04 0.97 -9.84
CA ARG A 214 2.75 1.36 -10.47
C ARG A 214 2.09 2.57 -9.83
N LEU A 215 2.25 2.74 -8.51
CA LEU A 215 1.69 3.89 -7.80
C LEU A 215 2.43 5.18 -8.18
N CYS A 216 3.76 5.14 -8.27
CA CYS A 216 4.55 6.28 -8.77
C CYS A 216 4.25 6.58 -10.24
N ALA A 217 4.06 5.56 -11.08
CA ALA A 217 3.65 5.72 -12.47
C ALA A 217 2.32 6.47 -12.58
N GLY A 218 1.34 6.10 -11.74
CA GLY A 218 0.07 6.80 -11.66
C GLY A 218 0.19 8.25 -11.19
N ALA A 219 1.04 8.48 -10.19
CA ALA A 219 1.29 9.82 -9.67
C ALA A 219 1.93 10.72 -10.74
N ILE A 220 2.96 10.23 -11.44
CA ILE A 220 3.61 10.93 -12.55
C ILE A 220 2.60 11.20 -13.68
N THR A 221 1.83 10.19 -14.08
CA THR A 221 0.79 10.33 -15.11
C THR A 221 -0.21 11.42 -14.74
N LEU A 222 -0.65 11.46 -13.48
CA LEU A 222 -1.63 12.45 -13.03
C LEU A 222 -1.04 13.88 -13.05
N LEU A 223 0.21 14.07 -12.62
CA LEU A 223 0.90 15.38 -12.71
C LEU A 223 1.22 15.79 -14.16
N LEU A 224 1.43 14.84 -15.08
CA LEU A 224 1.65 15.11 -16.50
C LEU A 224 0.37 15.56 -17.21
N LEU A 225 -0.78 15.00 -16.80
CA LEU A 225 -2.10 15.38 -17.30
C LEU A 225 -2.61 16.69 -16.69
N ASP A 226 -2.19 17.01 -15.47
CA ASP A 226 -2.50 18.28 -14.83
C ASP A 226 -1.79 19.44 -15.55
N GLU A 227 -2.55 20.47 -15.90
CA GLU A 227 -2.02 21.66 -16.59
C GLU A 227 -1.43 22.68 -15.61
N ASN A 228 -1.63 22.48 -14.31
CA ASN A 228 -1.07 23.36 -13.28
C ASN A 228 0.47 23.34 -13.28
N GLN A 229 1.07 24.53 -13.18
CA GLN A 229 2.51 24.71 -13.11
C GLN A 229 3.14 24.04 -11.89
N ASP A 230 2.45 23.99 -10.75
CA ASP A 230 2.93 23.32 -9.53
C ASP A 230 3.22 21.83 -9.78
N SER A 231 2.38 21.17 -10.58
CA SER A 231 2.59 19.79 -10.98
C SER A 231 3.85 19.61 -11.83
N LYS A 232 4.17 20.57 -12.69
CA LYS A 232 5.42 20.57 -13.48
C LYS A 232 6.64 20.86 -12.61
N ILE A 233 6.50 21.74 -11.61
CA ILE A 233 7.56 22.00 -10.63
C ILE A 233 7.85 20.73 -9.83
N THR A 234 6.84 20.01 -9.35
CA THR A 234 7.04 18.72 -8.67
C THR A 234 7.76 17.73 -9.58
N LEU A 235 7.31 17.55 -10.83
CA LEU A 235 7.95 16.63 -11.77
C LEU A 235 9.42 16.99 -12.02
N LYS A 236 9.72 18.28 -12.20
CA LYS A 236 11.08 18.77 -12.37
C LYS A 236 11.95 18.53 -11.12
N SER A 237 11.35 18.55 -9.92
CA SER A 237 12.07 18.29 -8.67
C SER A 237 12.59 16.85 -8.56
N LEU A 238 12.06 15.92 -9.36
CA LEU A 238 12.56 14.54 -9.44
C LEU A 238 13.90 14.43 -10.16
N HIS A 239 14.32 15.47 -10.89
CA HIS A 239 15.57 15.48 -11.67
C HIS A 239 16.75 15.86 -10.76
N THR A 240 17.00 15.04 -9.73
CA THR A 240 18.07 15.25 -8.74
C THR A 240 19.39 14.64 -9.19
N LYS A 241 20.53 15.27 -8.85
CA LYS A 241 21.85 14.83 -9.34
C LYS A 241 22.19 13.37 -8.99
N ASP A 242 21.70 12.89 -7.86
CA ASP A 242 22.01 11.56 -7.32
C ASP A 242 20.92 10.52 -7.63
N GLN A 243 20.10 10.76 -8.66
CA GLN A 243 19.02 9.85 -9.02
C GLN A 243 19.54 8.63 -9.78
N ASP A 244 19.07 7.44 -9.38
CA ASP A 244 19.41 6.17 -10.04
C ASP A 244 18.94 6.13 -11.51
N GLU A 245 19.77 5.53 -12.38
CA GLU A 245 19.50 5.34 -13.82
C GLU A 245 18.12 4.71 -14.06
N GLU A 246 17.76 3.64 -13.33
CA GLU A 246 16.47 2.96 -13.48
C GLU A 246 15.27 3.87 -13.20
N ILE A 247 15.43 4.83 -12.28
CA ILE A 247 14.37 5.79 -11.97
C ILE A 247 14.29 6.86 -13.06
N ILE A 248 15.42 7.30 -13.60
CA ILE A 248 15.46 8.24 -14.72
C ILE A 248 14.83 7.64 -15.98
N ASP A 249 15.19 6.42 -16.34
CA ASP A 249 14.55 5.69 -17.45
C ASP A 249 13.04 5.58 -17.21
N PHE A 250 12.64 5.13 -16.02
CA PHE A 250 11.25 5.02 -15.64
C PHE A 250 10.48 6.35 -15.84
N ILE A 251 10.98 7.46 -15.30
CA ILE A 251 10.36 8.79 -15.46
C ILE A 251 10.30 9.18 -16.95
N ALA A 252 11.41 9.00 -17.68
CA ALA A 252 11.53 9.41 -19.06
C ALA A 252 10.52 8.69 -19.97
N GLN A 253 10.28 7.40 -19.75
CA GLN A 253 9.27 6.65 -20.50
C GLN A 253 7.86 7.26 -20.37
N PHE A 254 7.50 7.79 -19.20
CA PHE A 254 6.23 8.49 -19.03
C PHE A 254 6.24 9.86 -19.69
N TYR A 255 7.34 10.62 -19.59
CA TYR A 255 7.42 11.95 -20.22
C TYR A 255 7.32 11.85 -21.75
N LYS A 256 8.03 10.88 -22.35
CA LYS A 256 7.93 10.58 -23.79
C LYS A 256 6.50 10.28 -24.22
N ALA A 257 5.73 9.57 -23.40
CA ALA A 257 4.34 9.30 -23.67
C ALA A 257 3.40 10.49 -23.45
N HIS A 258 3.84 11.62 -22.91
CA HIS A 258 3.00 12.79 -22.58
C HIS A 258 3.47 14.10 -23.21
N GLN A 259 4.07 14.06 -24.40
CA GLN A 259 4.59 15.24 -25.13
C GLN A 259 3.50 16.13 -25.79
N ASN A 260 2.27 16.11 -25.26
CA ASN A 260 1.13 16.81 -25.86
C ASN A 260 1.13 18.33 -25.58
N SER A 261 2.02 18.81 -24.72
CA SER A 261 2.10 20.21 -24.32
C SER A 261 3.55 20.67 -24.26
N LYS A 262 3.78 21.97 -24.46
CA LYS A 262 5.11 22.58 -24.36
C LYS A 262 5.75 22.32 -23.00
N ALA A 263 4.99 22.46 -21.91
CA ALA A 263 5.50 22.23 -20.56
C ALA A 263 6.00 20.79 -20.34
N ASN A 264 5.31 19.79 -20.91
CA ASN A 264 5.75 18.40 -20.80
C ASN A 264 6.96 18.10 -21.71
N ILE A 265 7.05 18.73 -22.88
CA ILE A 265 8.23 18.65 -23.74
C ILE A 265 9.45 19.25 -23.03
N ASP A 266 9.27 20.40 -22.37
CA ASP A 266 10.34 21.07 -21.62
C ASP A 266 10.84 20.22 -20.44
N LEU A 267 9.96 19.44 -19.79
CA LEU A 267 10.36 18.46 -18.76
C LEU A 267 11.27 17.36 -19.32
N LEU A 268 10.95 16.83 -20.50
CA LEU A 268 11.79 15.81 -21.15
C LEU A 268 13.14 16.39 -21.60
N ASN A 269 13.14 17.61 -22.14
CA ASN A 269 14.38 18.30 -22.51
C ASN A 269 15.27 18.56 -21.28
N ASP A 270 14.69 18.90 -20.12
CA ASP A 270 15.45 19.06 -18.87
C ASP A 270 16.11 17.74 -18.43
N LEU A 271 15.47 16.58 -18.67
CA LEU A 271 16.11 15.27 -18.44
C LEU A 271 17.32 15.06 -19.37
N TYR A 272 17.17 15.26 -20.68
CA TYR A 272 18.27 15.10 -21.64
C TYR A 272 19.46 16.05 -21.37
N GLN A 273 19.21 17.21 -20.76
CA GLN A 273 20.28 18.14 -20.40
C GLN A 273 21.05 17.70 -19.14
N LYS A 274 20.43 16.92 -18.26
CA LYS A 274 20.99 16.55 -16.96
C LYS A 274 21.61 15.16 -16.93
N TYR A 275 21.10 14.23 -17.74
CA TYR A 275 21.50 12.83 -17.70
C TYR A 275 21.99 12.34 -19.07
N PRO A 276 22.83 11.29 -19.10
CA PRO A 276 23.23 10.64 -20.34
C PRO A 276 22.03 10.23 -21.18
N LYS A 277 22.16 10.38 -22.50
CA LYS A 277 21.08 10.05 -23.44
C LYS A 277 20.73 8.56 -23.35
N GLU A 278 21.73 7.72 -23.08
CA GLU A 278 21.61 6.28 -22.95
C GLU A 278 20.68 5.88 -21.80
N TRP A 279 20.62 6.67 -20.72
CA TRP A 279 19.69 6.42 -19.60
C TRP A 279 18.24 6.75 -19.94
N ILE A 280 18.02 7.54 -20.98
CA ILE A 280 16.70 8.04 -21.38
C ILE A 280 16.18 7.25 -22.59
N ASP A 281 17.04 6.98 -23.56
CA ASP A 281 16.76 6.32 -24.83
C ASP A 281 17.18 4.85 -24.81
N TRP A 282 16.71 4.10 -23.81
CA TRP A 282 16.84 2.65 -23.82
C TRP A 282 16.12 2.05 -25.05
N ALA A 283 16.83 1.15 -25.75
CA ALA A 283 16.41 0.52 -27.00
C ALA A 283 15.24 -0.45 -26.82
#